data_AF-A0A5S9WQZ3-F1
#
_entry.id   AF-A0A5S9WQZ3-F1
#
_cell.length_a   1.000
_cell.length_b   1.000
_cell.length_c   1.000
_cell.angle_alpha   90.00
_cell.angle_beta   90.00
_cell.angle_gamma   90.00
#
_symmetry.space_group_name_H-M   'P 1'
#
loop_
_entity.id
_entity.type
_entity.pdbx_description
1 polymer ?
#
loop_
_entity_poly.entity_id
_entity_poly.type
_entity_poly.pdbx_seq_one_letter_code
_entity_poly.pdbx_strand_id
1 'polypeptide(L)'
;MARYQNLFVAALFRASRRFTKPATCISVRTFSSSFLLPKTTTRPTVPRYFPFSSSIFTFSSSSSSPSPSARPPKTAGSNGDEEDTFEYKTTDDVEVIEDWEEDEDEEVESHLGDGGDGGGIVLKGVPWGERVLSIAAQVLKQSEKDLELFAFKTSPRGYIYVRLDKLSTEYGCPTMDELEEFSREFKKRLDDAGAEKVIPEDLALEVSSPGAERLLRVPEDLPRFKDMPMTVSYVEETNSRKAVKSGVFLLESIDTESDNCVWKLADVRENRDPESKGRPLSRKQKDLRITLPFADHQKICLYLD
;
A
#
# COMPACT_ATOMS: atom_id res chain seq x y z
N MET A 1 -18.90 9.74 9.65
CA MET A 1 -18.77 11.02 8.91
C MET A 1 -19.01 10.81 7.41
N ALA A 2 -20.25 10.57 6.96
CA ALA A 2 -20.52 10.03 5.61
C ALA A 2 -21.55 10.82 4.77
N ARG A 3 -21.47 12.16 4.74
CA ARG A 3 -22.42 12.99 3.96
C ARG A 3 -21.81 14.08 3.07
N TYR A 4 -20.48 14.21 2.98
CA TYR A 4 -19.86 15.30 2.22
C TYR A 4 -19.18 14.91 0.90
N GLN A 5 -19.14 13.62 0.52
CA GLN A 5 -18.52 13.19 -0.74
C GLN A 5 -19.47 13.22 -1.96
N ASN A 6 -20.79 13.28 -1.76
CA ASN A 6 -21.78 13.15 -2.84
C ASN A 6 -22.11 14.45 -3.62
N LEU A 7 -21.44 15.56 -3.33
CA LEU A 7 -21.63 16.81 -4.07
C LEU A 7 -20.75 16.90 -5.34
N PHE A 8 -19.74 16.03 -5.50
CA PHE A 8 -18.77 16.13 -6.60
C PHE A 8 -19.34 15.80 -7.98
N VAL A 9 -20.04 14.68 -8.11
CA VAL A 9 -20.66 14.29 -9.39
C VAL A 9 -21.72 15.33 -9.77
N ALA A 10 -22.56 15.76 -8.83
CA ALA A 10 -23.57 16.79 -9.07
C ALA A 10 -22.98 18.18 -9.43
N ALA A 11 -21.83 18.55 -8.87
CA ALA A 11 -21.15 19.81 -9.14
C ALA A 11 -20.47 19.83 -10.53
N LEU A 12 -19.80 18.73 -10.92
CA LEU A 12 -19.25 18.58 -12.29
C LEU A 12 -20.36 18.70 -13.35
N PHE A 13 -21.54 18.14 -13.06
CA PHE A 13 -22.71 18.29 -13.93
C PHE A 13 -23.33 19.69 -13.97
N ARG A 14 -23.19 20.51 -12.92
CA ARG A 14 -23.68 21.91 -12.89
C ARG A 14 -22.74 22.86 -13.63
N ALA A 15 -21.43 22.63 -13.60
CA ALA A 15 -20.44 23.46 -14.30
C ALA A 15 -20.55 23.34 -15.84
N SER A 16 -20.90 22.16 -16.36
CA SER A 16 -21.09 21.93 -17.81
C SER A 16 -22.30 22.65 -18.44
N ARG A 17 -23.16 23.33 -17.65
CA ARG A 17 -24.33 24.07 -18.19
C ARG A 17 -24.08 25.55 -18.45
N ARG A 18 -22.88 26.09 -18.22
CA ARG A 18 -22.62 27.54 -18.32
C ARG A 18 -21.70 28.01 -19.44
N PHE A 19 -21.23 27.14 -20.31
CA PHE A 19 -20.58 27.56 -21.56
C PHE A 19 -21.48 27.27 -22.76
N THR A 20 -22.35 28.21 -23.08
CA THR A 20 -22.94 28.31 -24.42
C THR A 20 -22.82 29.74 -24.93
N LYS A 21 -22.09 29.90 -26.04
CA LYS A 21 -22.37 30.71 -27.26
C LYS A 21 -21.07 31.24 -27.91
N PRO A 22 -21.06 31.55 -29.22
CA PRO A 22 -21.79 30.93 -30.32
C PRO A 22 -20.85 30.48 -31.46
N ALA A 23 -21.46 29.77 -32.42
CA ALA A 23 -20.85 29.12 -33.58
C ALA A 23 -20.14 30.06 -34.56
N THR A 24 -19.14 29.53 -35.27
CA THR A 24 -18.86 29.92 -36.66
C THR A 24 -18.68 28.66 -37.49
N CYS A 25 -19.48 28.56 -38.53
CA CYS A 25 -19.61 27.43 -39.42
C CYS A 25 -18.60 27.55 -40.56
N ILE A 26 -17.81 26.51 -40.86
CA ILE A 26 -17.29 26.29 -42.21
C ILE A 26 -17.44 24.81 -42.53
N SER A 27 -18.15 24.56 -43.63
CA SER A 27 -18.52 23.26 -44.17
C SER A 27 -17.58 22.90 -45.31
N VAL A 28 -16.95 21.73 -45.27
CA VAL A 28 -16.48 21.04 -46.48
C VAL A 28 -16.76 19.55 -46.33
N ARG A 29 -17.54 19.02 -47.29
CA ARG A 29 -17.84 17.60 -47.50
C ARG A 29 -16.69 16.94 -48.28
N THR A 30 -16.43 15.64 -48.06
CA THR A 30 -16.56 14.59 -49.10
C THR A 30 -16.23 13.17 -48.61
N PHE A 31 -17.14 12.25 -48.93
CA PHE A 31 -17.05 10.81 -49.30
C PHE A 31 -16.24 9.76 -48.50
N SER A 32 -16.98 8.94 -47.75
CA SER A 32 -17.29 7.51 -47.98
C SER A 32 -16.23 6.56 -48.57
N SER A 33 -15.88 5.51 -47.81
CA SER A 33 -16.04 4.11 -48.26
C SER A 33 -16.03 3.13 -47.07
N SER A 34 -17.03 2.27 -47.09
CA SER A 34 -17.32 1.13 -46.22
C SER A 34 -16.43 -0.08 -46.46
N PHE A 35 -16.03 -0.80 -45.40
CA PHE A 35 -15.84 -2.26 -45.44
C PHE A 35 -16.25 -2.92 -44.11
N LEU A 36 -16.89 -4.08 -44.25
CA LEU A 36 -17.57 -4.87 -43.23
C LEU A 36 -16.67 -6.01 -42.70
N LEU A 37 -16.65 -6.17 -41.35
CA LEU A 37 -16.61 -7.43 -40.54
C LEU A 37 -15.41 -8.42 -40.75
N PRO A 38 -15.08 -9.33 -39.77
CA PRO A 38 -15.96 -9.90 -38.75
C PRO A 38 -15.43 -9.98 -37.31
N LYS A 39 -16.36 -10.39 -36.43
CA LYS A 39 -16.25 -10.65 -35.00
C LYS A 39 -15.37 -11.86 -34.69
N THR A 40 -14.54 -11.75 -33.66
CA THR A 40 -14.10 -12.91 -32.86
C THR A 40 -14.29 -12.62 -31.38
N THR A 41 -14.97 -13.56 -30.74
CA THR A 41 -15.28 -13.62 -29.32
C THR A 41 -14.10 -14.29 -28.62
N THR A 42 -13.52 -13.66 -27.60
CA THR A 42 -12.70 -14.38 -26.62
C THR A 42 -12.81 -13.67 -25.27
N ARG A 43 -13.27 -14.44 -24.29
CA ARG A 43 -13.60 -14.06 -22.93
C ARG A 43 -12.36 -14.32 -22.07
N PRO A 44 -11.76 -13.34 -21.36
CA PRO A 44 -10.77 -13.66 -20.36
C PRO A 44 -11.45 -13.97 -19.03
N THR A 45 -11.04 -15.09 -18.45
CA THR A 45 -11.43 -15.59 -17.13
C THR A 45 -10.73 -14.76 -16.06
N VAL A 46 -11.50 -14.35 -15.05
CA VAL A 46 -11.07 -13.61 -13.86
C VAL A 46 -10.34 -14.55 -12.89
N PRO A 47 -9.12 -14.23 -12.39
CA PRO A 47 -8.59 -14.89 -11.21
C PRO A 47 -9.24 -14.29 -9.95
N ARG A 48 -9.62 -15.18 -9.04
CA ARG A 48 -10.26 -14.87 -7.77
C ARG A 48 -9.32 -14.11 -6.84
N TYR A 49 -9.86 -13.08 -6.20
CA TYR A 49 -9.29 -12.36 -5.06
C TYR A 49 -9.00 -13.32 -3.89
N PHE A 50 -7.82 -13.16 -3.29
CA PHE A 50 -7.54 -13.60 -1.92
C PHE A 50 -7.33 -12.34 -1.06
N PRO A 51 -7.92 -12.27 0.14
CA PRO A 51 -7.66 -11.16 1.04
C PRO A 51 -6.25 -11.31 1.61
N PHE A 52 -5.42 -10.27 1.47
CA PHE A 52 -4.17 -10.17 2.20
C PHE A 52 -4.49 -9.98 3.69
N SER A 53 -4.09 -10.96 4.50
CA SER A 53 -4.10 -10.89 5.95
C SER A 53 -2.72 -10.43 6.40
N SER A 54 -2.62 -9.28 7.05
CA SER A 54 -1.42 -8.84 7.75
C SER A 54 -1.25 -9.70 9.01
N SER A 55 -0.34 -10.67 8.99
CA SER A 55 0.06 -11.41 10.18
C SER A 55 1.36 -10.82 10.72
N ILE A 56 1.28 -10.22 11.91
CA ILE A 56 2.42 -9.79 12.71
C ILE A 56 3.02 -11.06 13.34
N PHE A 57 4.32 -11.30 13.14
CA PHE A 57 5.02 -12.40 13.79
C PHE A 57 6.11 -11.86 14.72
N THR A 58 5.86 -11.92 16.02
CA THR A 58 6.89 -11.79 17.07
C THR A 58 7.43 -13.18 17.37
N PHE A 59 8.73 -13.40 17.19
CA PHE A 59 9.39 -14.66 17.58
C PHE A 59 10.28 -14.42 18.80
N SER A 60 9.93 -15.03 19.94
CA SER A 60 10.80 -15.16 21.11
C SER A 60 11.40 -16.57 21.12
N SER A 61 12.73 -16.67 21.18
CA SER A 61 13.44 -17.95 21.21
C SER A 61 13.73 -18.39 22.65
N SER A 62 13.17 -19.53 23.07
CA SER A 62 13.64 -20.27 24.26
C SER A 62 14.74 -21.27 23.86
N SER A 63 15.91 -21.14 24.48
CA SER A 63 17.09 -21.99 24.28
C SER A 63 16.89 -23.41 24.82
N SER A 64 17.25 -24.43 24.03
CA SER A 64 17.40 -25.82 24.48
C SER A 64 18.85 -26.29 24.30
N SER A 65 19.34 -27.06 25.27
CA SER A 65 20.67 -27.70 25.30
C SER A 65 20.52 -29.21 25.57
N PRO A 66 21.53 -30.06 25.24
CA PRO A 66 21.31 -31.43 24.79
C PRO A 66 21.54 -32.56 25.83
N SER A 67 21.04 -33.75 25.45
CA SER A 67 20.95 -35.09 26.09
C SER A 67 22.28 -35.74 26.57
N PRO A 68 22.31 -36.92 27.29
CA PRO A 68 22.04 -38.25 26.65
C PRO A 68 21.57 -39.47 27.53
N SER A 69 20.86 -40.39 26.85
CA SER A 69 20.93 -41.89 26.82
C SER A 69 20.92 -42.78 28.09
N ALA A 70 19.93 -43.70 28.20
CA ALA A 70 20.07 -45.17 28.33
C ALA A 70 18.75 -45.88 28.78
N ARG A 71 18.53 -47.13 28.34
CA ARG A 71 17.43 -48.10 28.66
C ARG A 71 18.10 -49.47 28.95
N PRO A 72 17.45 -50.61 29.33
CA PRO A 72 16.19 -51.02 30.05
C PRO A 72 16.53 -51.92 31.31
N PRO A 73 15.66 -52.75 32.00
CA PRO A 73 14.45 -53.48 31.53
C PRO A 73 13.23 -53.78 32.47
N LYS A 74 12.19 -54.28 31.79
CA LYS A 74 10.90 -54.97 32.10
C LYS A 74 10.60 -55.54 33.50
N THR A 75 9.35 -55.36 33.96
CA THR A 75 8.47 -56.39 34.57
C THR A 75 6.98 -56.02 34.43
N ALA A 76 6.12 -57.04 34.50
CA ALA A 76 4.70 -57.05 34.14
C ALA A 76 3.73 -56.71 35.29
N GLY A 77 2.49 -56.31 34.94
CA GLY A 77 1.28 -56.69 35.68
C GLY A 77 0.41 -55.59 36.29
N SER A 78 -0.80 -55.43 35.72
CA SER A 78 -2.11 -55.24 36.38
C SER A 78 -2.49 -53.92 37.08
N ASN A 79 -3.52 -53.29 36.49
CA ASN A 79 -4.69 -52.57 37.05
C ASN A 79 -4.52 -51.47 38.12
N GLY A 80 -5.15 -50.32 37.85
CA GLY A 80 -5.50 -49.31 38.84
C GLY A 80 -5.94 -48.01 38.20
N ASP A 81 -7.24 -47.86 37.97
CA ASP A 81 -7.87 -46.57 37.66
C ASP A 81 -7.84 -45.69 38.92
N GLU A 82 -7.15 -44.55 38.85
CA GLU A 82 -7.26 -43.49 39.86
C GLU A 82 -7.36 -42.13 39.14
N GLU A 83 -8.50 -41.48 39.32
CA GLU A 83 -8.80 -40.12 38.85
C GLU A 83 -7.90 -39.11 39.59
N ASP A 84 -6.91 -38.55 38.90
CA ASP A 84 -6.13 -37.43 39.42
C ASP A 84 -6.81 -36.10 39.04
N THR A 85 -7.49 -35.53 40.04
CA THR A 85 -8.13 -34.21 39.97
C THR A 85 -7.03 -33.15 39.99
N PHE A 86 -6.62 -32.67 38.81
CA PHE A 86 -5.65 -31.58 38.69
C PHE A 86 -6.33 -30.24 39.01
N GLU A 87 -6.14 -29.77 40.24
CA GLU A 87 -6.53 -28.46 40.73
C GLU A 87 -5.79 -27.37 39.95
N TYR A 88 -6.50 -26.62 39.09
CA TYR A 88 -5.93 -25.47 38.38
C TYR A 88 -5.73 -24.34 39.39
N LYS A 89 -4.46 -24.04 39.69
CA LYS A 89 -4.11 -22.85 40.44
C LYS A 89 -4.09 -21.69 39.45
N THR A 90 -5.16 -20.89 39.43
CA THR A 90 -5.16 -19.56 38.79
C THR A 90 -4.08 -18.72 39.45
N THR A 91 -2.92 -18.65 38.82
CA THR A 91 -1.99 -17.54 38.99
C THR A 91 -2.51 -16.39 38.14
N ASP A 92 -3.46 -15.68 38.74
CA ASP A 92 -3.68 -14.25 38.52
C ASP A 92 -2.31 -13.55 38.72
N ASP A 93 -2.08 -12.43 38.04
CA ASP A 93 -0.80 -11.69 37.93
C ASP A 93 0.02 -11.99 36.65
N VAL A 94 -0.67 -12.12 35.50
CA VAL A 94 -0.08 -11.64 34.24
C VAL A 94 -0.45 -10.17 34.14
N GLU A 95 0.45 -9.29 34.58
CA GLU A 95 0.39 -7.86 34.24
C GLU A 95 0.36 -7.78 32.71
N VAL A 96 -0.80 -7.39 32.18
CA VAL A 96 -0.97 -7.02 30.77
C VAL A 96 0.02 -5.89 30.52
N ILE A 97 1.05 -6.14 29.72
CA ILE A 97 1.98 -5.10 29.28
C ILE A 97 1.18 -4.18 28.35
N GLU A 98 0.55 -3.18 28.95
CA GLU A 98 -0.36 -2.21 28.33
C GLU A 98 0.40 -0.93 27.91
N ASP A 99 1.65 -1.08 27.45
CA ASP A 99 2.56 0.03 27.07
C ASP A 99 3.28 -0.23 25.72
N TRP A 100 2.66 -1.04 24.85
CA TRP A 100 3.11 -1.25 23.46
C TRP A 100 2.41 -0.36 22.44
N GLU A 101 1.40 0.40 22.86
CA GLU A 101 0.77 1.43 22.04
C GLU A 101 1.68 2.66 22.09
N GLU A 102 2.44 2.88 21.03
CA GLU A 102 3.02 4.21 20.81
C GLU A 102 1.86 5.21 20.87
N ASP A 103 1.94 6.21 21.76
CA ASP A 103 1.10 7.43 21.72
C ASP A 103 1.21 8.20 20.36
N GLU A 104 1.83 7.62 19.31
CA GLU A 104 1.70 7.99 17.89
C GLU A 104 0.37 7.47 17.26
N ASP A 105 -0.63 7.04 18.06
CA ASP A 105 -2.01 6.72 17.63
C ASP A 105 -2.90 7.97 17.38
N GLU A 106 -2.33 9.18 17.35
CA GLU A 106 -2.99 10.19 16.51
C GLU A 106 -2.92 9.65 15.08
N GLU A 107 -4.07 9.45 14.44
CA GLU A 107 -4.20 8.98 13.05
C GLU A 107 -3.53 10.03 12.12
N VAL A 108 -2.20 10.05 12.08
CA VAL A 108 -1.40 11.04 11.38
C VAL A 108 -1.57 10.76 9.90
N GLU A 109 -2.16 11.71 9.18
CA GLU A 109 -2.30 11.61 7.73
C GLU A 109 -0.92 11.39 7.09
N SER A 110 -0.80 10.28 6.34
CA SER A 110 0.42 9.97 5.60
C SER A 110 0.77 11.11 4.64
N HIS A 111 2.07 11.41 4.54
CA HIS A 111 2.60 12.45 3.67
C HIS A 111 3.87 11.96 2.98
N LEU A 112 4.12 12.42 1.75
CA LEU A 112 5.27 11.98 0.96
C LEU A 112 6.59 12.17 1.74
N GLY A 113 7.37 11.10 1.86
CA GLY A 113 8.66 11.11 2.56
C GLY A 113 8.61 10.86 4.07
N ASP A 114 7.47 10.46 4.63
CA ASP A 114 7.28 10.19 6.07
C ASP A 114 8.00 8.93 6.59
N GLY A 115 8.56 8.10 5.70
CA GLY A 115 9.18 6.82 6.07
C GLY A 115 8.16 5.72 6.41
N GLY A 116 6.88 5.97 6.16
CA GLY A 116 5.77 5.02 6.19
C GLY A 116 5.16 4.93 4.80
N ASP A 117 3.86 5.18 4.67
CA ASP A 117 3.17 5.05 3.39
C ASP A 117 3.20 6.29 2.51
N GLY A 118 3.92 7.33 2.90
CA GLY A 118 4.49 8.31 1.97
C GLY A 118 5.82 7.89 1.34
N GLY A 119 6.38 6.74 1.75
CA GLY A 119 7.71 6.29 1.36
C GLY A 119 8.83 7.14 1.96
N GLY A 120 10.06 6.92 1.49
CA GLY A 120 11.22 7.71 1.87
C GLY A 120 12.00 7.18 3.06
N ILE A 121 13.04 7.92 3.46
CA ILE A 121 14.04 7.49 4.44
C ILE A 121 14.02 8.44 5.65
N VAL A 122 13.72 7.91 6.84
CA VAL A 122 13.60 8.66 8.09
C VAL A 122 14.43 8.00 9.18
N LEU A 123 15.62 8.57 9.44
CA LEU A 123 16.57 7.99 10.41
C LEU A 123 16.34 8.44 11.87
N LYS A 124 15.42 9.38 12.12
CA LYS A 124 15.14 10.00 13.44
C LYS A 124 16.41 10.38 14.26
N GLY A 125 17.52 10.69 13.59
CA GLY A 125 18.78 11.14 14.22
C GLY A 125 19.56 10.09 15.00
N VAL A 126 19.28 8.79 14.83
CA VAL A 126 20.02 7.74 15.53
C VAL A 126 21.42 7.54 14.90
N PRO A 127 22.50 7.43 15.70
CA PRO A 127 23.88 7.42 15.18
C PRO A 127 24.22 6.17 14.35
N TRP A 128 23.46 5.08 14.53
CA TRP A 128 23.60 3.83 13.79
C TRP A 128 22.71 3.76 12.54
N GLY A 129 21.81 4.72 12.34
CA GLY A 129 20.76 4.65 11.31
C GLY A 129 21.32 4.59 9.89
N GLU A 130 22.32 5.42 9.59
CA GLU A 130 23.00 5.43 8.29
C GLU A 130 23.69 4.09 8.00
N ARG A 131 24.27 3.48 9.04
CA ARG A 131 24.94 2.19 8.90
C ARG A 131 23.95 1.09 8.56
N VAL A 132 22.82 1.03 9.28
CA VAL A 132 21.75 0.06 9.04
C VAL A 132 21.14 0.25 7.64
N LEU A 133 20.88 1.49 7.22
CA LEU A 133 20.41 1.80 5.86
C LEU A 133 21.40 1.33 4.80
N SER A 134 22.70 1.55 5.01
CA SER A 134 23.75 1.08 4.10
C SER A 134 23.76 -0.45 3.99
N ILE A 135 23.51 -1.17 5.09
CA ILE A 135 23.42 -2.64 5.08
C ILE A 135 22.19 -3.07 4.28
N ALA A 136 21.03 -2.45 4.50
CA ALA A 136 19.81 -2.75 3.74
C ALA A 136 20.01 -2.57 2.22
N ALA A 137 20.64 -1.46 1.81
CA ALA A 137 20.97 -1.19 0.42
C ALA A 137 21.94 -2.23 -0.17
N GLN A 138 22.89 -2.74 0.62
CA GLN A 138 23.80 -3.81 0.19
C GLN A 138 23.07 -5.15 0.01
N VAL A 139 22.12 -5.47 0.89
CA VAL A 139 21.27 -6.66 0.76
C VAL A 139 20.45 -6.58 -0.54
N LEU A 140 19.78 -5.45 -0.79
CA LEU A 140 19.01 -5.26 -2.02
C LEU A 140 19.87 -5.35 -3.29
N LYS A 141 21.06 -4.75 -3.27
CA LYS A 141 21.97 -4.80 -4.42
C LYS A 141 22.47 -6.20 -4.74
N GLN A 142 22.59 -7.06 -3.73
CA GLN A 142 23.03 -8.44 -3.89
C GLN A 142 21.89 -9.39 -4.22
N SER A 143 20.67 -9.06 -3.82
CA SER A 143 19.51 -9.76 -4.34
C SER A 143 19.38 -9.44 -5.82
N GLU A 144 19.41 -10.45 -6.68
CA GLU A 144 19.12 -10.31 -8.12
C GLU A 144 17.61 -10.10 -8.38
N LYS A 145 16.85 -9.91 -7.31
CA LYS A 145 15.42 -9.66 -7.32
C LYS A 145 15.20 -8.18 -7.60
N ASP A 146 14.16 -7.87 -8.36
CA ASP A 146 13.74 -6.53 -8.75
C ASP A 146 13.03 -5.78 -7.59
N LEU A 147 13.65 -5.83 -6.41
CA LEU A 147 13.18 -5.20 -5.20
C LEU A 147 13.82 -3.83 -5.02
N GLU A 148 13.01 -2.85 -4.66
CA GLU A 148 13.43 -1.50 -4.33
C GLU A 148 12.97 -1.12 -2.92
N LEU A 149 13.76 -0.27 -2.27
CA LEU A 149 13.40 0.30 -0.98
C LEU A 149 12.37 1.40 -1.18
N PHE A 150 11.14 1.16 -0.72
CA PHE A 150 10.07 2.17 -0.76
C PHE A 150 10.13 3.09 0.46
N ALA A 151 10.22 2.49 1.66
CA ALA A 151 10.33 3.24 2.91
C ALA A 151 11.36 2.61 3.85
N PHE A 152 12.02 3.46 4.63
CA PHE A 152 12.94 3.06 5.68
C PHE A 152 12.83 4.01 6.86
N LYS A 153 12.44 3.51 8.03
CA LYS A 153 12.31 4.30 9.26
C LYS A 153 13.09 3.63 10.38
N THR A 154 13.81 4.42 11.16
CA THR A 154 14.42 3.93 12.42
C THR A 154 13.84 4.67 13.61
N SER A 155 13.72 3.97 14.73
CA SER A 155 13.28 4.52 16.01
C SER A 155 14.45 4.60 17.00
N PRO A 156 14.52 5.66 17.83
CA PRO A 156 15.45 5.72 18.96
C PRO A 156 15.33 4.54 19.93
N ARG A 157 14.18 3.85 19.95
CA ARG A 157 13.94 2.64 20.77
C ARG A 157 14.54 1.36 20.19
N GLY A 158 15.22 1.42 19.04
CA GLY A 158 15.86 0.27 18.42
C GLY A 158 15.01 -0.47 17.39
N TYR A 159 13.93 0.13 16.89
CA TYR A 159 13.11 -0.44 15.80
C TYR A 159 13.62 0.01 14.44
N ILE A 160 13.59 -0.91 13.48
CA ILE A 160 13.86 -0.69 12.07
C ILE A 160 12.62 -1.15 11.29
N TYR A 161 12.04 -0.24 10.52
CA TYR A 161 10.93 -0.51 9.62
C TYR A 161 11.43 -0.40 8.18
N VAL A 162 11.23 -1.46 7.40
CA VAL A 162 11.61 -1.53 6.00
C VAL A 162 10.38 -1.88 5.18
N ARG A 163 10.02 -1.03 4.22
CA ARG A 163 9.01 -1.34 3.21
C ARG A 163 9.65 -1.57 1.86
N LEU A 164 9.41 -2.75 1.28
CA LEU A 164 9.95 -3.17 0.00
C LEU A 164 8.90 -3.15 -1.10
N ASP A 165 9.27 -2.61 -2.25
CA ASP A 165 8.45 -2.54 -3.45
C ASP A 165 9.06 -3.39 -4.55
N LYS A 166 8.22 -4.03 -5.36
CA LYS A 166 8.64 -4.91 -6.45
C LYS A 166 8.25 -4.34 -7.81
N LEU A 167 9.23 -3.88 -8.58
CA LEU A 167 8.98 -3.11 -9.79
C LEU A 167 8.32 -3.92 -10.93
N SER A 168 8.57 -5.23 -11.00
CA SER A 168 7.94 -6.11 -12.02
C SER A 168 6.47 -6.40 -11.77
N THR A 169 5.98 -6.18 -10.55
CA THR A 169 4.61 -6.53 -10.17
C THR A 169 3.69 -5.33 -10.33
N GLU A 170 2.50 -5.55 -10.88
CA GLU A 170 1.48 -4.52 -11.14
C GLU A 170 1.16 -3.67 -9.90
N TYR A 171 0.93 -4.33 -8.75
CA TYR A 171 0.63 -3.67 -7.48
C TYR A 171 1.88 -3.26 -6.69
N GLY A 172 3.07 -3.64 -7.17
CA GLY A 172 4.30 -3.39 -6.42
C GLY A 172 4.39 -4.09 -5.07
N CYS A 173 3.88 -5.31 -4.97
CA CYS A 173 3.93 -6.11 -3.75
C CYS A 173 4.90 -7.28 -3.96
N PRO A 174 6.02 -7.33 -3.21
CA PRO A 174 6.86 -8.52 -3.14
C PRO A 174 6.09 -9.73 -2.60
N THR A 175 6.55 -10.94 -2.92
CA THR A 175 5.98 -12.16 -2.33
C THR A 175 6.47 -12.36 -0.89
N MET A 176 5.77 -13.18 -0.10
CA MET A 176 6.19 -13.51 1.26
C MET A 176 7.61 -14.10 1.31
N ASP A 177 7.93 -15.01 0.38
CA ASP A 177 9.26 -15.64 0.30
C ASP A 177 10.36 -14.60 0.02
N GLU A 178 10.06 -13.55 -0.76
CA GLU A 178 11.00 -12.48 -1.06
C GLU A 178 11.27 -11.59 0.16
N LEU A 179 10.22 -11.26 0.92
CA LEU A 179 10.34 -10.52 2.18
C LEU A 179 11.11 -11.33 3.22
N GLU A 180 10.82 -12.63 3.35
CA GLU A 180 11.50 -13.52 4.30
C GLU A 180 12.99 -13.66 3.97
N GLU A 181 13.33 -13.85 2.69
CA GLU A 181 14.73 -13.95 2.27
C GLU A 181 15.50 -12.66 2.54
N PHE A 182 14.90 -11.50 2.22
CA PHE A 182 15.48 -10.21 2.55
C PHE A 182 15.65 -10.05 4.07
N SER A 183 14.60 -10.32 4.84
CA SER A 183 14.61 -10.20 6.30
C SER A 183 15.69 -11.06 6.94
N ARG A 184 15.84 -12.31 6.50
CA ARG A 184 16.88 -13.23 6.98
C ARG A 184 18.29 -12.73 6.68
N GLU A 185 18.57 -12.33 5.44
CA GLU A 185 19.92 -11.85 5.09
C GLU A 185 20.22 -10.50 5.74
N PHE A 186 19.22 -9.62 5.83
CA PHE A 186 19.38 -8.34 6.49
C PHE A 186 19.66 -8.51 7.98
N LYS A 187 18.85 -9.30 8.68
CA LYS A 187 19.05 -9.61 10.10
C LYS A 187 20.42 -10.21 10.37
N LYS A 188 20.86 -11.18 9.57
CA LYS A 188 22.19 -11.77 9.69
C LYS A 188 23.31 -10.70 9.65
N ARG A 189 23.22 -9.73 8.75
CA ARG A 189 24.22 -8.63 8.67
C ARG A 189 24.11 -7.63 9.80
N LEU A 190 22.91 -7.43 10.34
CA LEU A 190 22.73 -6.64 11.56
C LEU A 190 23.41 -7.34 12.75
N ASP A 191 23.22 -8.65 12.89
CA ASP A 191 23.86 -9.45 13.95
C ASP A 191 25.40 -9.39 13.84
N ASP A 192 25.95 -9.55 12.63
CA ASP A 192 27.40 -9.43 12.38
C ASP A 192 27.93 -8.03 12.77
N ALA A 193 27.22 -6.96 12.36
CA ALA A 193 27.59 -5.58 12.69
C ALA A 193 27.40 -5.25 14.18
N GLY A 194 26.44 -5.89 14.84
CA GLY A 194 26.20 -5.82 16.28
C GLY A 194 27.34 -6.46 17.06
N ALA A 195 27.80 -7.64 16.64
CA ALA A 195 28.95 -8.32 17.24
C ALA A 195 30.26 -7.51 17.11
N GLU A 196 30.43 -6.76 16.01
CA GLU A 196 31.51 -5.79 15.83
C GLU A 196 31.32 -4.48 16.63
N LYS A 197 30.19 -4.34 17.34
CA LYS A 197 29.78 -3.15 18.11
C LYS A 197 29.70 -1.88 17.27
N VAL A 198 29.43 -2.03 15.97
CA VAL A 198 29.21 -0.91 15.05
C VAL A 198 27.78 -0.38 15.18
N ILE A 199 26.84 -1.27 15.47
CA ILE A 199 25.43 -0.95 15.76
C ILE A 199 25.00 -1.62 17.08
N PRO A 200 23.88 -1.21 17.70
CA PRO A 200 23.33 -1.92 18.86
C PRO A 200 23.00 -3.39 18.52
N GLU A 201 23.25 -4.29 19.48
CA GLU A 201 22.99 -5.73 19.31
C GLU A 201 21.49 -6.09 19.39
N ASP A 202 20.69 -5.27 20.07
CA ASP A 202 19.26 -5.51 20.32
C ASP A 202 18.40 -4.57 19.46
N LEU A 203 18.29 -4.88 18.16
CA LEU A 203 17.46 -4.15 17.22
C LEU A 203 16.27 -5.02 16.78
N ALA A 204 15.07 -4.45 16.84
CA ALA A 204 13.86 -5.05 16.31
C ALA A 204 13.71 -4.69 14.83
N LEU A 205 13.36 -5.67 13.99
CA LEU A 205 13.24 -5.51 12.54
C LEU A 205 11.83 -5.89 12.09
N GLU A 206 11.19 -4.96 11.38
CA GLU A 206 9.96 -5.19 10.61
C GLU A 206 10.24 -5.00 9.13
N VAL A 207 9.85 -5.99 8.31
CA VAL A 207 9.92 -5.93 6.86
C VAL A 207 8.53 -6.19 6.29
N SER A 208 8.00 -5.22 5.55
CA SER A 208 6.66 -5.28 4.97
C SER A 208 6.65 -4.72 3.53
N SER A 209 5.48 -4.75 2.89
CA SER A 209 5.26 -4.07 1.61
C SER A 209 4.40 -2.82 1.81
N PRO A 210 4.46 -1.81 0.90
CA PRO A 210 3.71 -0.56 1.02
C PRO A 210 2.17 -0.68 0.97
N GLY A 211 1.65 -1.87 0.68
CA GLY A 211 0.21 -2.07 0.48
C GLY A 211 -0.39 -1.19 -0.63
N ALA A 212 -1.72 -0.97 -0.56
CA ALA A 212 -2.47 -0.11 -1.47
C ALA A 212 -2.64 1.33 -0.96
N GLU A 213 -2.36 1.55 0.32
CA GLU A 213 -2.41 2.85 1.00
C GLU A 213 -1.22 3.75 0.65
N ARG A 214 -0.19 3.20 -0.03
CA ARG A 214 0.96 3.93 -0.56
C ARG A 214 0.54 5.22 -1.26
N LEU A 215 1.25 6.29 -0.95
CA LEU A 215 1.17 7.56 -1.66
C LEU A 215 1.99 7.49 -2.94
N LEU A 216 1.39 7.91 -4.05
CA LEU A 216 2.05 7.97 -5.34
C LEU A 216 2.62 9.37 -5.58
N ARG A 217 3.90 9.43 -5.97
CA ARG A 217 4.56 10.68 -6.39
C ARG A 217 4.09 11.09 -7.78
N VAL A 218 3.91 12.38 -7.94
CA VAL A 218 3.51 13.01 -9.20
C VAL A 218 4.71 13.76 -9.77
N PRO A 219 5.13 13.47 -11.02
CA PRO A 219 4.57 12.48 -11.95
C PRO A 219 5.18 11.07 -11.86
N GLU A 220 6.21 10.84 -11.03
CA GLU A 220 7.14 9.72 -11.18
C GLU A 220 6.50 8.32 -11.08
N ASP A 221 5.58 8.14 -10.13
CA ASP A 221 5.01 6.81 -9.86
C ASP A 221 3.77 6.53 -10.75
N LEU A 222 3.16 7.58 -11.30
CA LEU A 222 1.90 7.50 -12.05
C LEU A 222 1.91 6.59 -13.30
N PRO A 223 2.97 6.57 -14.14
CA PRO A 223 3.02 5.72 -15.33
C PRO A 223 2.85 4.23 -15.02
N ARG A 224 3.35 3.81 -13.86
CA ARG A 224 3.33 2.41 -13.43
C ARG A 224 1.91 1.92 -13.15
N PHE A 225 1.07 2.78 -12.59
CA PHE A 225 -0.27 2.43 -12.14
C PHE A 225 -1.38 2.95 -13.07
N LYS A 226 -1.03 3.39 -14.29
CA LYS A 226 -1.95 4.09 -15.22
C LYS A 226 -3.27 3.35 -15.51
N ASP A 227 -3.23 2.01 -15.51
CA ASP A 227 -4.37 1.16 -15.84
C ASP A 227 -5.25 0.83 -14.61
N MET A 228 -4.86 1.32 -13.43
CA MET A 228 -5.54 1.10 -12.15
C MET A 228 -6.31 2.34 -11.71
N PRO A 229 -7.51 2.18 -11.13
CA PRO A 229 -8.21 3.29 -10.50
C PRO A 229 -7.41 3.79 -9.28
N MET A 230 -7.36 5.10 -9.11
CA MET A 230 -6.68 5.78 -8.01
C MET A 230 -7.64 6.74 -7.33
N THR A 231 -7.55 6.83 -6.00
CA THR A 231 -8.18 7.92 -5.26
C THR A 231 -7.29 9.13 -5.37
N VAL A 232 -7.77 10.17 -6.06
CA VAL A 232 -7.03 11.42 -6.29
C VAL A 232 -7.69 12.52 -5.49
N SER A 233 -6.95 13.10 -4.55
CA SER A 233 -7.32 14.35 -3.89
C SER A 233 -6.52 15.51 -4.46
N TYR A 234 -7.20 16.62 -4.70
CA TYR A 234 -6.61 17.78 -5.37
C TYR A 234 -7.26 19.07 -4.88
N VAL A 235 -6.51 20.16 -4.98
CA VAL A 235 -7.00 21.50 -4.68
C VAL A 235 -7.63 22.07 -5.94
N GLU A 236 -8.89 22.48 -5.85
CA GLU A 236 -9.53 23.27 -6.91
C GLU A 236 -9.76 24.69 -6.40
N GLU A 237 -9.24 25.67 -7.15
CA GLU A 237 -9.51 27.08 -6.89
C GLU A 237 -10.71 27.56 -7.72
N THR A 238 -11.84 27.78 -7.06
CA THR A 238 -13.05 28.34 -7.71
C THR A 238 -13.47 29.62 -6.99
N ASN A 239 -13.57 30.73 -7.72
CA ASN A 239 -13.99 32.04 -7.20
C ASN A 239 -13.21 32.49 -5.95
N SER A 240 -11.88 32.37 -5.98
CA SER A 240 -10.95 32.74 -4.89
C SER A 240 -11.11 31.93 -3.60
N ARG A 241 -11.75 30.75 -3.67
CA ARG A 241 -11.79 29.76 -2.59
C ARG A 241 -11.09 28.50 -3.04
N LYS A 242 -10.11 28.07 -2.25
CA LYS A 242 -9.46 26.76 -2.41
C LYS A 242 -10.30 25.72 -1.69
N ALA A 243 -10.74 24.70 -2.43
CA ALA A 243 -11.45 23.57 -1.86
C ALA A 243 -10.72 22.28 -2.23
N VAL A 244 -10.48 21.43 -1.24
CA VAL A 244 -9.96 20.08 -1.47
C VAL A 244 -11.10 19.23 -2.01
N LYS A 245 -10.86 18.60 -3.16
CA LYS A 245 -11.74 17.64 -3.79
C LYS A 245 -11.10 16.27 -3.75
N SER A 246 -11.93 15.23 -3.77
CA SER A 246 -11.48 13.86 -3.87
C SER A 246 -12.43 13.06 -4.76
N GLY A 247 -11.90 12.10 -5.50
CA GLY A 247 -12.66 11.17 -6.32
C GLY A 247 -11.78 10.03 -6.84
N VAL A 248 -12.42 9.01 -7.42
CA VAL A 248 -11.69 7.88 -8.00
C VAL A 248 -11.54 8.07 -9.51
N PHE A 249 -10.31 8.05 -10.00
CA PHE A 249 -10.00 8.32 -11.40
C PHE A 249 -9.07 7.26 -11.99
N LEU A 250 -9.11 7.11 -13.30
CA LEU A 250 -8.11 6.43 -14.10
C LEU A 250 -7.21 7.48 -14.75
N LEU A 251 -5.90 7.25 -14.74
CA LEU A 251 -4.97 8.11 -15.43
C LEU A 251 -5.12 7.91 -16.94
N GLU A 252 -5.35 8.99 -17.69
CA GLU A 252 -5.46 8.93 -19.15
C GLU A 252 -4.15 9.32 -19.84
N SER A 253 -3.51 10.39 -19.37
CA SER A 253 -2.23 10.84 -19.91
C SER A 253 -1.49 11.76 -18.93
N ILE A 254 -0.17 11.78 -19.03
CA ILE A 254 0.70 12.73 -18.36
C ILE A 254 1.32 13.61 -19.46
N ASP A 255 1.16 14.91 -19.33
CA ASP A 255 1.81 15.92 -20.17
C ASP A 255 2.94 16.55 -19.37
N THR A 256 4.17 16.14 -19.68
CA THR A 256 5.39 16.66 -19.06
C THR A 256 5.81 18.02 -19.59
N GLU A 257 5.23 18.51 -20.70
CA GLU A 257 5.55 19.85 -21.22
C GLU A 257 4.75 20.92 -20.47
N SER A 258 3.50 20.60 -20.11
CA SER A 258 2.61 21.51 -19.40
C SER A 258 2.49 21.22 -17.90
N ASP A 259 3.25 20.25 -17.38
CA ASP A 259 3.18 19.74 -16.00
C ASP A 259 1.75 19.39 -15.56
N ASN A 260 1.02 18.67 -16.41
CA ASN A 260 -0.39 18.33 -16.19
C ASN A 260 -0.66 16.83 -16.28
N CYS A 261 -1.59 16.34 -15.46
CA CYS A 261 -2.18 15.02 -15.57
C CYS A 261 -3.63 15.13 -16.08
N VAL A 262 -4.01 14.25 -17.01
CA VAL A 262 -5.40 14.09 -17.45
C VAL A 262 -5.97 12.84 -16.82
N TRP A 263 -7.08 13.03 -16.11
CA TRP A 263 -7.75 12.00 -15.32
C TRP A 263 -9.15 11.77 -15.86
N LYS A 264 -9.52 10.50 -16.03
CA LYS A 264 -10.85 10.07 -16.46
C LYS A 264 -11.61 9.49 -15.28
N LEU A 265 -12.90 9.81 -15.15
CA LEU A 265 -13.72 9.28 -14.05
C LEU A 265 -13.81 7.74 -14.10
N ALA A 266 -13.47 7.06 -13.01
CA ALA A 266 -13.55 5.60 -12.91
C ALA A 266 -14.99 5.14 -12.68
N ASP A 267 -15.41 4.03 -13.30
CA ASP A 267 -16.76 3.45 -13.12
C ASP A 267 -16.82 2.51 -11.91
N VAL A 268 -16.52 3.06 -10.72
CA VAL A 268 -16.54 2.37 -9.42
C VAL A 268 -17.77 2.78 -8.59
N ARG A 269 -18.10 2.03 -7.53
CA ARG A 269 -19.31 2.22 -6.72
C ARG A 269 -19.40 3.62 -6.09
N GLU A 270 -18.27 4.19 -5.73
CA GLU A 270 -18.03 5.43 -4.99
C GLU A 270 -18.30 6.64 -5.88
N ASN A 271 -18.09 6.48 -7.19
CA ASN A 271 -18.43 7.48 -8.19
C ASN A 271 -19.86 7.33 -8.73
N ARG A 272 -20.53 6.19 -8.45
CA ARG A 272 -21.91 5.97 -8.90
C ARG A 272 -22.88 6.71 -7.99
N ASP A 273 -24.02 7.09 -8.57
CA ASP A 273 -25.08 7.73 -7.81
C ASP A 273 -25.70 6.70 -6.84
N PRO A 274 -25.71 6.96 -5.51
CA PRO A 274 -26.28 6.03 -4.54
C PRO A 274 -27.76 5.74 -4.79
N GLU A 275 -28.51 6.69 -5.36
CA GLU A 275 -29.93 6.52 -5.68
C GLU A 275 -30.15 5.64 -6.92
N SER A 276 -29.11 5.45 -7.73
CA SER A 276 -29.18 4.70 -8.99
C SER A 276 -29.13 3.17 -8.81
N LYS A 277 -29.20 2.66 -7.57
CA LYS A 277 -29.22 1.22 -7.23
C LYS A 277 -28.08 0.43 -7.88
N GLY A 278 -26.89 1.01 -7.94
CA GLY A 278 -25.71 0.37 -8.53
C GLY A 278 -25.66 0.37 -10.06
N ARG A 279 -26.50 1.17 -10.73
CA ARG A 279 -26.41 1.36 -12.19
C ARG A 279 -25.01 1.88 -12.55
N PRO A 280 -24.34 1.30 -13.56
CA PRO A 280 -23.07 1.81 -14.05
C PRO A 280 -23.19 3.27 -14.50
N LEU A 281 -22.06 3.99 -14.52
CA LEU A 281 -22.00 5.36 -14.99
C LEU A 281 -22.60 5.51 -16.40
N SER A 282 -23.33 6.61 -16.62
CA SER A 282 -23.82 6.95 -17.95
C SER A 282 -22.65 7.24 -18.90
N ARG A 283 -22.88 7.10 -20.22
CA ARG A 283 -21.84 7.41 -21.23
C ARG A 283 -21.22 8.80 -21.02
N LYS A 284 -22.04 9.80 -20.72
CA LYS A 284 -21.56 11.16 -20.44
C LYS A 284 -20.66 11.24 -19.21
N GLN A 285 -20.93 10.46 -18.17
CA GLN A 285 -20.09 10.41 -16.96
C GLN A 285 -18.77 9.71 -17.23
N LYS A 286 -18.80 8.61 -17.99
CA LYS A 286 -17.60 7.87 -18.38
C LYS A 286 -16.63 8.70 -19.24
N ASP A 287 -17.14 9.70 -19.95
CA ASP A 287 -16.35 10.60 -20.78
C ASP A 287 -15.85 11.85 -20.02
N LEU A 288 -16.23 12.01 -18.74
CA LEU A 288 -15.74 13.11 -17.90
C LEU A 288 -14.24 12.97 -17.67
N ARG A 289 -13.54 14.06 -17.99
CA ARG A 289 -12.11 14.21 -17.82
C ARG A 289 -11.84 15.48 -17.05
N ILE A 290 -10.82 15.44 -16.19
CA ILE A 290 -10.26 16.61 -15.53
C ILE A 290 -8.78 16.70 -15.88
N THR A 291 -8.28 17.92 -16.05
CA THR A 291 -6.86 18.20 -16.24
C THR A 291 -6.38 18.91 -15.00
N LEU A 292 -5.34 18.38 -14.35
CA LEU A 292 -4.81 18.88 -13.10
C LEU A 292 -3.30 19.14 -13.24
N PRO A 293 -2.81 20.34 -12.89
CA PRO A 293 -1.39 20.60 -12.71
C PRO A 293 -0.77 19.67 -11.67
N PHE A 294 0.50 19.29 -11.82
CA PHE A 294 1.20 18.44 -10.85
C PHE A 294 1.10 18.99 -9.42
N ALA A 295 1.25 20.31 -9.27
CA ALA A 295 1.20 21.02 -7.99
C ALA A 295 -0.16 21.01 -7.28
N ASP A 296 -1.25 20.73 -8.00
CA ASP A 296 -2.60 20.75 -7.42
C ASP A 296 -2.98 19.40 -6.77
N HIS A 297 -2.19 18.35 -6.97
CA HIS A 297 -2.40 17.05 -6.33
C HIS A 297 -1.97 17.11 -4.86
N GLN A 298 -2.86 16.69 -3.96
CA GLN A 298 -2.58 16.65 -2.52
C GLN A 298 -2.18 15.24 -2.07
N LYS A 299 -2.96 14.23 -2.48
CA LYS A 299 -2.75 12.82 -2.11
C LYS A 299 -3.31 11.92 -3.21
N ILE A 300 -2.53 10.92 -3.61
CA ILE A 300 -2.92 9.90 -4.58
C ILE A 300 -2.59 8.52 -4.00
N CYS A 301 -3.60 7.65 -3.93
CA CYS A 301 -3.46 6.25 -3.49
C CYS A 301 -4.15 5.32 -4.49
N LEU A 302 -3.77 4.04 -4.48
CA LEU A 302 -4.48 3.02 -5.26
C LEU A 302 -5.90 2.84 -4.70
N TYR A 303 -6.87 2.65 -5.59
CA TYR A 303 -8.25 2.35 -5.19
C TYR A 303 -8.46 0.83 -5.09
N LEU A 304 -9.04 0.38 -3.98
CA LEU A 304 -9.46 -1.00 -3.73
C LEU A 304 -11.00 -1.06 -3.63
N ASP A 305 -11.62 -2.04 -4.31
CA ASP A 305 -13.08 -2.18 -4.42
C ASP A 305 -13.75 -3.03 -3.33
#